data_AF-A0A2S1QZT8-F1
#
_entry.id   AF-A0A2S1QZT8-F1
#
_cell.length_a   1.000
_cell.length_b   1.000
_cell.length_c   1.000
_cell.angle_alpha   90.00
_cell.angle_beta   90.00
_cell.angle_gamma   90.00
#
_symmetry.space_group_name_H-M   'P 1'
#
loop_
_entity.id
_entity.type
_entity.pdbx_description
1 polymer ?
#
loop_
_entity_poly.entity_id
_entity_poly.type
_entity_poly.pdbx_seq_one_letter_code
_entity_poly.pdbx_strand_id
1 'polypeptide(L)'
;MGKKILREGYVIPQNGTKAFGMDRQDARFCYREKSKVYILDEADSLFLVADDAQRETLFYIQKKAVGTELDIPLDNADLNAPFREKQYGTENYISGENCGEAGEFTSDYLFNPDDYPDVEVNLITEKEFNKMKKTSVEYFEINNAITKKDSTITIAGKEFRDGKGDGGMPNTYIYAGEYKALHAYLLLYVCEACEEYTYFLIDKTTGEEIATFSNAPVFSANLDYVMDMGQLYSDSPTIIHAYKWKEKGSHGTYKEFGNWSPMGKGFWGSDNCFYTAVVPSITAESYRSDNARDIKKYNYRYIKIKIKADTPWTEEDGYTPPTTNGE
;
A
#
# COMPACT_ATOMS: atom_id res chain seq x y z
N MET A 1 6.45 -17.95 -31.43
CA MET A 1 7.87 -18.20 -31.07
C MET A 1 8.14 -17.49 -29.76
N GLY A 2 8.47 -18.20 -28.68
CA GLY A 2 8.73 -17.57 -27.38
C GLY A 2 10.07 -16.84 -27.38
N LYS A 3 10.04 -15.51 -27.43
CA LYS A 3 11.25 -14.69 -27.21
C LYS A 3 11.62 -14.77 -25.72
N LYS A 4 12.92 -14.83 -25.42
CA LYS A 4 13.41 -14.81 -24.04
C LYS A 4 13.25 -13.40 -23.46
N ILE A 5 12.59 -13.28 -22.32
CA ILE A 5 12.53 -12.03 -21.56
C ILE A 5 13.94 -11.75 -21.01
N LEU A 6 14.50 -10.59 -21.35
CA LEU A 6 15.80 -10.14 -20.84
C LEU A 6 15.65 -9.54 -19.44
N ARG A 7 14.66 -8.64 -19.26
CA ARG A 7 14.31 -8.01 -17.99
C ARG A 7 12.93 -7.37 -18.02
N GLU A 8 12.37 -7.10 -16.85
CA GLU A 8 11.19 -6.25 -16.68
C GLU A 8 11.64 -4.77 -16.65
N GLY A 9 10.78 -3.88 -17.14
CA GLY A 9 10.95 -2.43 -17.06
C GLY A 9 9.58 -1.76 -16.90
N TYR A 10 9.60 -0.45 -16.65
CA TYR A 10 8.39 0.35 -16.51
C TYR A 10 8.48 1.58 -17.41
N VAL A 11 7.41 1.89 -18.14
CA VAL A 11 7.40 3.07 -19.01
C VAL A 11 7.16 4.31 -18.16
N ILE A 12 8.12 5.23 -18.12
CA ILE A 12 7.94 6.54 -17.49
C ILE A 12 7.77 7.54 -18.63
N PRO A 13 6.53 7.80 -19.09
CA PRO A 13 6.32 8.66 -20.23
C PRO A 13 6.73 10.08 -19.87
N GLN A 14 7.75 10.57 -20.55
CA GLN A 14 7.98 12.01 -20.71
C GLN A 14 7.09 12.51 -21.85
N ASN A 15 6.75 13.81 -21.88
CA ASN A 15 6.04 14.42 -23.00
C ASN A 15 6.66 13.98 -24.34
N GLY A 16 5.85 13.37 -25.21
CA GLY A 16 6.31 12.83 -26.50
C GLY A 16 6.92 11.42 -26.46
N THR A 17 6.61 10.62 -25.43
CA THR A 17 6.99 9.19 -25.41
C THR A 17 6.27 8.43 -26.52
N LYS A 18 7.04 7.96 -27.51
CA LYS A 18 6.54 7.28 -28.70
C LYS A 18 6.79 5.78 -28.63
N ALA A 19 5.79 5.03 -29.06
CA ALA A 19 5.93 3.63 -29.40
C ALA A 19 6.06 3.47 -30.93
N PHE A 20 6.85 2.51 -31.35
CA PHE A 20 7.08 2.21 -32.76
C PHE A 20 6.65 0.78 -33.06
N GLY A 21 6.05 0.59 -34.23
CA GLY A 21 5.71 -0.72 -34.75
C GLY A 21 6.96 -1.57 -34.98
N MET A 22 6.77 -2.86 -35.28
CA MET A 22 7.88 -3.76 -35.65
C MET A 22 8.61 -3.30 -36.93
N ASP A 23 7.93 -2.51 -37.77
CA ASP A 23 8.47 -1.82 -38.94
C ASP A 23 9.23 -0.52 -38.61
N ARG A 24 9.35 -0.18 -37.31
CA ARG A 24 9.95 1.04 -36.77
C ARG A 24 9.23 2.34 -37.15
N GLN A 25 7.99 2.26 -37.64
CA GLN A 25 7.16 3.44 -37.83
C GLN A 25 6.47 3.83 -36.53
N ASP A 26 6.17 5.12 -36.37
CA ASP A 26 5.41 5.62 -35.21
C ASP A 26 4.05 4.92 -35.20
N ALA A 27 3.81 4.15 -34.14
CA ALA A 27 2.61 3.34 -34.04
C ALA A 27 1.39 4.15 -33.55
N ARG A 28 1.57 5.45 -33.27
CA ARG A 28 0.53 6.40 -32.87
C ARG A 28 -0.31 5.95 -31.68
N PHE A 29 0.29 5.15 -30.79
CA PHE A 29 -0.29 4.79 -29.50
C PHE A 29 0.69 5.15 -28.39
N CYS A 30 0.15 5.44 -27.22
CA CYS A 30 0.93 5.83 -26.04
C CYS A 30 0.76 4.77 -24.95
N TYR A 31 1.83 4.56 -24.18
CA TYR A 31 1.76 3.77 -22.95
C TYR A 31 1.21 4.62 -21.82
N ARG A 32 0.50 3.99 -20.88
CA ARG A 32 0.09 4.65 -19.64
C ARG A 32 1.33 4.97 -18.81
N GLU A 33 1.23 6.01 -17.98
CA GLU A 33 2.29 6.33 -17.05
C GLU A 33 2.57 5.13 -16.14
N LYS A 34 3.84 4.76 -16.06
CA LYS A 34 4.36 3.65 -15.28
C LYS A 34 3.97 2.25 -15.80
N SER A 35 3.37 2.04 -16.98
CA SER A 35 3.05 0.66 -17.48
C SER A 35 4.21 -0.35 -17.39
N LYS A 36 3.95 -1.55 -16.84
CA LYS A 36 4.93 -2.66 -16.82
C LYS A 36 5.16 -3.16 -18.24
N VAL A 37 6.42 -3.36 -18.62
CA VAL A 37 6.82 -3.89 -19.92
C VAL A 37 7.90 -4.97 -19.77
N TYR A 38 7.92 -5.92 -20.69
CA TYR A 38 8.94 -6.98 -20.75
C TYR A 38 9.93 -6.68 -21.87
N ILE A 39 11.17 -6.37 -21.53
CA ILE A 39 12.24 -6.09 -22.52
C ILE A 39 12.72 -7.42 -23.09
N LEU A 40 12.58 -7.58 -24.40
CA LEU A 40 12.94 -8.78 -25.15
C LEU A 40 14.24 -8.61 -25.95
N ASP A 41 14.58 -7.36 -26.29
CA ASP A 41 15.79 -7.00 -27.03
C ASP A 41 16.17 -5.53 -26.79
N GLU A 42 17.45 -5.20 -26.91
CA GLU A 42 17.98 -3.85 -26.76
C GLU A 42 18.65 -3.38 -28.07
N ALA A 43 17.93 -2.59 -28.87
CA ALA A 43 18.48 -1.93 -30.06
C ALA A 43 19.03 -0.54 -29.70
N ASP A 44 20.05 -0.03 -30.40
CA ASP A 44 20.81 1.20 -30.07
C ASP A 44 20.07 2.24 -29.21
N SER A 45 18.94 2.78 -29.70
CA SER A 45 18.10 3.76 -29.00
C SER A 45 16.69 3.27 -28.58
N LEU A 46 16.33 2.00 -28.87
CA LEU A 46 15.00 1.45 -28.61
C LEU A 46 15.05 0.10 -27.87
N PHE A 47 14.06 -0.17 -27.01
CA PHE A 47 13.80 -1.50 -26.47
C PHE A 47 12.68 -2.17 -27.25
N LEU A 48 12.87 -3.43 -27.65
CA LEU A 48 11.74 -4.27 -28.05
C LEU A 48 11.03 -4.75 -26.78
N VAL A 49 9.74 -4.45 -26.66
CA VAL A 49 8.94 -4.77 -25.47
C VAL A 49 7.66 -5.55 -25.78
N ALA A 50 7.14 -6.23 -24.77
CA ALA A 50 5.79 -6.77 -24.72
C ALA A 50 5.01 -6.18 -23.52
N ASP A 51 3.71 -5.92 -23.70
CA ASP A 51 2.81 -5.27 -22.71
C ASP A 51 2.14 -6.27 -21.75
N ASP A 52 2.38 -7.56 -21.93
CA ASP A 52 1.98 -8.66 -21.04
C ASP A 52 2.83 -9.87 -21.42
N ALA A 53 3.23 -10.70 -20.46
CA ALA A 53 3.99 -11.92 -20.72
C ALA A 53 3.22 -12.91 -21.63
N GLN A 54 1.88 -12.77 -21.70
CA GLN A 54 1.01 -13.63 -22.50
C GLN A 54 0.46 -13.01 -23.79
N ARG A 55 0.62 -11.69 -24.04
CA ARG A 55 0.14 -11.05 -25.29
C ARG A 55 1.25 -10.93 -26.35
N GLU A 56 0.88 -11.18 -27.60
CA GLU A 56 1.79 -11.21 -28.76
C GLU A 56 2.16 -9.82 -29.32
N THR A 57 1.72 -8.74 -28.68
CA THR A 57 1.90 -7.39 -29.23
C THR A 57 3.29 -6.85 -28.89
N LEU A 58 4.15 -6.82 -29.92
CA LEU A 58 5.53 -6.40 -29.82
C LEU A 58 5.73 -5.01 -30.41
N PHE A 59 6.42 -4.15 -29.68
CA PHE A 59 6.72 -2.79 -30.12
C PHE A 59 8.11 -2.36 -29.70
N TYR A 60 8.63 -1.34 -30.37
CA TYR A 60 9.83 -0.66 -29.92
C TYR A 60 9.47 0.60 -29.11
N ILE A 61 10.16 0.86 -28.00
CA ILE A 61 10.04 2.10 -27.20
C ILE A 61 11.41 2.75 -27.07
N GLN A 62 11.48 4.09 -27.04
CA GLN A 62 12.72 4.79 -26.74
C GLN A 62 13.31 4.36 -25.39
N LYS A 63 14.62 4.04 -25.37
CA LYS A 63 15.29 3.58 -24.14
C LYS A 63 15.11 4.53 -22.96
N LYS A 64 15.18 5.85 -23.21
CA LYS A 64 14.99 6.89 -22.19
C LYS A 64 13.60 6.95 -21.57
N ALA A 65 12.60 6.38 -22.22
CA ALA A 65 11.22 6.34 -21.74
C ALA A 65 10.93 5.09 -20.89
N VAL A 66 11.90 4.17 -20.77
CA VAL A 66 11.78 2.98 -19.93
C VAL A 66 12.73 3.13 -18.76
N GLY A 67 12.17 3.26 -17.56
CA GLY A 67 12.91 3.16 -16.32
C GLY A 67 13.09 1.69 -15.94
N THR A 68 14.21 1.37 -15.29
CA THR A 68 14.22 0.19 -14.43
C THR A 68 13.54 0.55 -13.12
N GLU A 69 13.07 -0.46 -12.37
CA GLU A 69 12.60 -0.25 -11.00
C GLU A 69 13.61 0.55 -10.14
N LEU A 70 14.92 0.39 -10.41
CA LEU A 70 15.96 1.11 -9.70
C LEU A 70 15.95 2.63 -9.96
N ASP A 71 15.40 3.04 -11.11
CA ASP A 71 15.47 4.40 -11.64
C ASP A 71 14.14 5.15 -11.54
N ILE A 72 13.06 4.51 -11.04
CA ILE A 72 11.80 5.21 -10.80
C ILE A 72 12.02 6.19 -9.63
N PRO A 73 11.94 7.51 -9.87
CA PRO A 73 12.11 8.48 -8.80
C PRO A 73 10.96 8.35 -7.79
N LEU A 74 11.32 8.52 -6.52
CA LEU A 74 10.40 8.70 -5.40
C LEU A 74 11.01 9.80 -4.56
N ASP A 75 10.99 11.03 -5.07
CA ASP A 75 11.48 12.16 -4.29
C ASP A 75 10.46 12.57 -3.20
N ASN A 76 10.81 13.56 -2.38
CA ASN A 76 9.89 14.01 -1.33
C ASN A 76 8.58 14.58 -1.89
N ALA A 77 8.56 15.15 -3.10
CA ALA A 77 7.33 15.61 -3.72
C ALA A 77 6.46 14.42 -4.14
N ASP A 78 7.04 13.39 -4.73
CA ASP A 78 6.35 12.14 -5.09
C ASP A 78 5.76 11.43 -3.87
N LEU A 79 6.52 11.39 -2.76
CA LEU A 79 6.10 10.74 -1.51
C LEU A 79 4.94 11.43 -0.81
N ASN A 80 4.84 12.76 -0.92
CA ASN A 80 3.78 13.54 -0.31
C ASN A 80 2.66 13.92 -1.29
N ALA A 81 2.79 13.53 -2.57
CA ALA A 81 1.74 13.74 -3.55
C ALA A 81 0.48 12.96 -3.11
N PRO A 82 -0.70 13.58 -3.19
CA PRO A 82 -1.93 12.91 -2.82
C PRO A 82 -2.22 11.78 -3.78
N PHE A 83 -2.95 10.77 -3.30
CA PHE A 83 -3.63 9.90 -4.23
C PHE A 83 -4.55 10.74 -5.13
N ARG A 84 -4.44 10.51 -6.43
CA ARG A 84 -5.35 11.06 -7.43
C ARG A 84 -5.79 9.88 -8.27
N GLU A 85 -7.07 9.54 -8.19
CA GLU A 85 -7.64 8.54 -9.09
C GLU A 85 -7.57 9.12 -10.51
N LYS A 86 -6.62 8.63 -11.30
CA LYS A 86 -6.62 8.91 -12.73
C LYS A 86 -7.72 8.03 -13.32
N GLN A 87 -8.92 8.59 -13.52
CA GLN A 87 -9.88 8.00 -14.45
C GLN A 87 -9.26 8.04 -15.84
N TYR A 88 -8.55 6.98 -16.20
CA TYR A 88 -8.33 6.68 -17.60
C TYR A 88 -9.70 6.31 -18.14
N GLY A 89 -10.36 7.25 -18.84
CA GLY A 89 -11.53 6.92 -19.63
C GLY A 89 -11.28 5.57 -20.31
N THR A 90 -12.22 4.65 -20.18
CA THR A 90 -12.12 3.28 -20.71
C THR A 90 -11.91 3.26 -22.24
N GLU A 91 -12.00 4.41 -22.88
CA GLU A 91 -11.57 4.66 -24.24
C GLU A 91 -10.30 5.52 -24.20
N ASN A 92 -9.18 4.91 -24.58
CA ASN A 92 -8.20 5.46 -25.53
C ASN A 92 -6.80 4.89 -25.21
N TYR A 93 -6.33 4.00 -26.09
CA TYR A 93 -5.01 4.21 -26.65
C TYR A 93 -4.98 5.67 -27.08
N ILE A 94 -4.31 6.50 -26.27
CA ILE A 94 -4.17 7.92 -26.55
C ILE A 94 -3.68 8.00 -28.01
N SER A 95 -4.45 8.63 -28.89
CA SER A 95 -3.99 8.91 -30.24
C SER A 95 -2.66 9.64 -30.13
N GLY A 96 -1.70 9.37 -31.02
CA GLY A 96 -0.32 9.88 -30.88
C GLY A 96 -0.16 11.40 -30.67
N GLU A 97 -1.22 12.19 -30.81
CA GLU A 97 -1.27 13.64 -30.58
C GLU A 97 -1.40 14.02 -29.10
N ASN A 98 -2.02 13.19 -28.25
CA ASN A 98 -2.26 13.50 -26.82
C ASN A 98 -1.33 12.71 -25.88
N CYS A 99 -0.25 12.11 -26.41
CA CYS A 99 0.69 11.30 -25.61
C CYS A 99 1.28 12.08 -24.43
N GLY A 100 0.83 11.77 -23.22
CA GLY A 100 1.27 12.42 -21.99
C GLY A 100 0.35 13.54 -21.49
N GLU A 101 -0.74 13.84 -22.20
CA GLU A 101 -1.82 14.64 -21.63
C GLU A 101 -2.53 13.80 -20.57
N ALA A 102 -2.32 14.13 -19.31
CA ALA A 102 -3.14 13.60 -18.23
C ALA A 102 -4.59 13.99 -18.55
N GLY A 103 -5.49 12.99 -18.68
CA GLY A 103 -6.92 13.27 -18.77
C GLY A 103 -7.35 14.19 -17.62
N GLU A 104 -8.39 14.98 -17.85
CA GLU A 104 -8.95 15.81 -16.79
C GLU A 104 -9.32 14.93 -15.59
N PHE A 105 -8.80 15.29 -14.42
CA PHE A 105 -9.08 14.61 -13.17
C PHE A 105 -10.53 14.89 -12.80
N THR A 106 -11.42 13.94 -13.06
CA THR A 106 -12.82 13.99 -12.59
C THR A 106 -13.01 12.97 -11.48
N SER A 107 -12.33 13.13 -10.34
CA SER A 107 -12.88 12.57 -9.12
C SER A 107 -13.72 13.66 -8.46
N ASP A 108 -15.02 13.41 -8.33
CA ASP A 108 -15.92 14.26 -7.53
C ASP A 108 -15.54 14.24 -6.03
N TYR A 109 -14.56 13.42 -5.65
CA TYR A 109 -13.89 13.36 -4.35
C TYR A 109 -12.40 13.67 -4.55
N LEU A 110 -12.05 14.96 -4.57
CA LEU A 110 -10.66 15.38 -4.55
C LEU A 110 -10.16 15.35 -3.11
N PHE A 111 -9.49 14.26 -2.72
CA PHE A 111 -8.62 14.29 -1.55
C PHE A 111 -7.50 15.31 -1.82
N ASN A 112 -7.59 16.49 -1.21
CA ASN A 112 -6.54 17.49 -1.26
C ASN A 112 -5.60 17.27 -0.07
N PRO A 113 -4.32 16.95 -0.28
CA PRO A 113 -3.37 16.65 0.80
C PRO A 113 -3.03 17.90 1.62
N ASP A 114 -3.34 19.09 1.11
CA ASP A 114 -3.27 20.34 1.87
C ASP A 114 -4.39 20.44 2.93
N ASP A 115 -5.47 19.66 2.80
CA ASP A 115 -6.55 19.59 3.79
C ASP A 115 -6.15 18.73 5.00
N TYR A 116 -5.10 17.90 4.86
CA TYR A 116 -4.57 17.01 5.90
C TYR A 116 -3.04 17.20 6.06
N PRO A 117 -2.60 18.34 6.64
CA PRO A 117 -1.18 18.68 6.86
C PRO A 117 -0.53 17.91 8.02
N ASP A 118 -1.26 16.97 8.60
CA ASP A 118 -0.95 16.20 9.80
C ASP A 118 0.06 15.07 9.58
N VAL A 119 0.34 14.67 8.33
CA VAL A 119 1.36 13.66 8.04
C VAL A 119 2.40 14.18 7.05
N GLU A 120 3.66 14.10 7.46
CA GLU A 120 4.83 14.38 6.63
C GLU A 120 5.63 13.10 6.37
N VAL A 121 5.84 12.78 5.10
CA VAL A 121 6.66 11.66 4.67
C VAL A 121 7.98 12.16 4.12
N ASN A 122 9.10 11.68 4.66
CA ASN A 122 10.44 12.08 4.24
C ASN A 122 11.27 10.87 3.85
N LEU A 123 12.03 10.98 2.75
CA LEU A 123 13.12 10.04 2.48
C LEU A 123 14.17 10.11 3.58
N ILE A 124 14.66 8.94 3.98
CA ILE A 124 15.82 8.79 4.84
C ILE A 124 16.80 7.79 4.24
N THR A 125 18.03 7.82 4.75
CA THR A 125 19.02 6.82 4.35
C THR A 125 18.74 5.46 5.01
N GLU A 126 19.16 4.37 4.37
CA GLU A 126 19.14 3.03 4.98
C GLU A 126 19.86 3.00 6.33
N LYS A 127 20.98 3.74 6.43
CA LYS A 127 21.76 3.84 7.67
C LYS A 127 20.94 4.44 8.81
N GLU A 128 20.15 5.48 8.52
CA GLU A 128 19.25 6.10 9.50
C GLU A 128 18.11 5.16 9.86
N PHE A 129 17.46 4.53 8.87
CA PHE A 129 16.41 3.53 9.10
C PHE A 129 16.89 2.41 10.03
N ASN A 130 18.05 1.83 9.74
CA ASN A 130 18.64 0.76 10.54
C ASN A 130 19.08 1.22 11.94
N LYS A 131 19.46 2.51 12.10
CA LYS A 131 19.73 3.09 13.41
C LYS A 131 18.44 3.17 14.23
N MET A 132 17.36 3.67 13.64
CA MET A 132 16.07 3.83 14.33
C MET A 132 15.44 2.48 14.67
N LYS A 133 15.54 1.50 13.77
CA LYS A 133 15.08 0.11 14.00
C LYS A 133 15.72 -0.55 15.22
N LYS A 134 16.99 -0.25 15.52
CA LYS A 134 17.66 -0.79 16.73
C LYS A 134 17.14 -0.18 18.03
N THR A 135 16.47 0.97 17.95
CA THR A 135 15.91 1.70 19.08
C THR A 135 14.39 1.71 19.06
N SER A 136 13.77 0.94 18.18
CA SER A 136 12.31 0.89 18.06
C SER A 136 11.71 0.23 19.27
N VAL A 137 10.50 0.66 19.63
CA VAL A 137 9.70 0.01 20.66
C VAL A 137 8.71 -0.92 19.97
N GLU A 138 8.74 -2.19 20.32
CA GLU A 138 7.82 -3.21 19.80
C GLU A 138 6.92 -3.68 20.95
N TYR A 139 5.62 -3.36 20.86
CA TYR A 139 4.63 -3.79 21.84
C TYR A 139 3.91 -5.08 21.45
N PHE A 140 3.95 -5.42 20.17
CA PHE A 140 3.27 -6.57 19.61
C PHE A 140 4.16 -7.80 19.70
N GLU A 141 3.59 -8.92 20.13
CA GLU A 141 4.27 -10.19 20.16
C GLU A 141 3.45 -11.26 19.44
N ILE A 142 4.05 -11.91 18.45
CA ILE A 142 3.49 -13.12 17.86
C ILE A 142 3.77 -14.27 18.81
N ASN A 143 2.71 -14.93 19.28
CA ASN A 143 2.81 -16.11 20.11
C ASN A 143 1.61 -17.04 19.90
N ASN A 144 1.51 -18.09 20.73
CA ASN A 144 0.45 -19.10 20.66
C ASN A 144 -0.40 -19.11 21.95
N ALA A 145 -0.62 -17.94 22.56
CA ALA A 145 -1.39 -17.84 23.81
C ALA A 145 -2.86 -18.26 23.64
N ILE A 146 -3.40 -18.12 22.44
CA ILE A 146 -4.77 -18.49 22.07
C ILE A 146 -4.71 -19.52 20.95
N THR A 147 -5.39 -20.64 21.16
CA THR A 147 -5.52 -21.72 20.17
C THR A 147 -6.97 -21.81 19.73
N LYS A 148 -7.18 -21.79 18.40
CA LYS A 148 -8.50 -22.04 17.82
C LYS A 148 -8.89 -23.51 18.05
N LYS A 149 -10.10 -23.74 18.56
CA LYS A 149 -10.68 -25.07 18.77
C LYS A 149 -12.05 -25.13 18.10
N ASP A 150 -12.30 -26.17 17.32
CA ASP A 150 -13.58 -26.39 16.63
C ASP A 150 -14.06 -25.12 15.89
N SER A 151 -13.15 -24.52 15.10
CA SER A 151 -13.38 -23.29 14.35
C SER A 151 -13.73 -22.06 15.21
N THR A 152 -13.42 -22.07 16.50
CA THR A 152 -13.76 -21.02 17.45
C THR A 152 -12.51 -20.56 18.22
N ILE A 153 -12.33 -19.24 18.31
CA ILE A 153 -11.43 -18.61 19.27
C ILE A 153 -12.27 -18.13 20.45
N THR A 154 -11.84 -18.46 21.68
CA THR A 154 -12.55 -18.02 22.90
C THR A 154 -11.63 -17.15 23.75
N ILE A 155 -12.06 -15.94 24.07
CA ILE A 155 -11.34 -14.98 24.93
C ILE A 155 -12.31 -14.54 26.03
N ALA A 156 -11.95 -14.78 27.30
CA ALA A 156 -12.78 -14.43 28.46
C ALA A 156 -14.26 -14.88 28.36
N GLY A 157 -14.52 -16.01 27.69
CA GLY A 157 -15.87 -16.52 27.47
C GLY A 157 -16.61 -15.95 26.25
N LYS A 158 -16.07 -14.92 25.59
CA LYS A 158 -16.54 -14.48 24.27
C LYS A 158 -16.00 -15.39 23.18
N GLU A 159 -16.85 -15.71 22.22
CA GLU A 159 -16.54 -16.62 21.13
C GLU A 159 -16.50 -15.90 19.79
N PHE A 160 -15.41 -16.12 19.06
CA PHE A 160 -15.18 -15.64 17.70
C PHE A 160 -15.15 -16.88 16.80
N ARG A 161 -16.29 -17.17 16.16
CA ARG A 161 -16.51 -18.40 15.41
C ARG A 161 -16.32 -18.15 13.92
N ASP A 162 -15.59 -19.03 13.25
CA ASP A 162 -15.55 -19.04 11.79
C ASP A 162 -16.97 -19.31 11.24
N GLY A 163 -17.27 -18.71 10.09
CA GLY A 163 -18.57 -18.79 9.45
C GLY A 163 -18.46 -19.07 7.96
N LYS A 164 -19.62 -19.21 7.32
CA LYS A 164 -19.73 -19.11 5.87
C LYS A 164 -20.12 -17.69 5.54
N GLY A 165 -19.28 -17.00 4.77
CA GLY A 165 -19.61 -15.74 4.13
C GLY A 165 -20.45 -15.95 2.87
N ASP A 166 -20.61 -14.86 2.12
CA ASP A 166 -21.34 -14.88 0.86
C ASP A 166 -20.70 -15.83 -0.16
N GLY A 167 -21.53 -16.43 -1.01
CA GLY A 167 -21.08 -17.44 -1.96
C GLY A 167 -20.55 -18.75 -1.33
N GLY A 168 -20.66 -18.91 -0.01
CA GLY A 168 -20.17 -20.09 0.71
C GLY A 168 -18.66 -20.10 0.95
N MET A 169 -17.96 -19.00 0.65
CA MET A 169 -16.55 -18.81 1.00
C MET A 169 -16.41 -18.65 2.53
N PRO A 170 -15.31 -19.09 3.14
CA PRO A 170 -15.16 -19.02 4.58
C PRO A 170 -14.90 -17.59 5.07
N ASN A 171 -15.52 -17.26 6.20
CA ASN A 171 -15.13 -16.13 7.03
C ASN A 171 -14.35 -16.66 8.22
N THR A 172 -13.11 -16.22 8.42
CA THR A 172 -12.21 -16.83 9.41
C THR A 172 -11.65 -15.82 10.40
N TYR A 173 -11.59 -16.22 11.67
CA TYR A 173 -10.90 -15.48 12.73
C TYR A 173 -9.54 -16.12 13.00
N ILE A 174 -8.46 -15.35 12.97
CA ILE A 174 -7.10 -15.83 13.14
C ILE A 174 -6.49 -15.07 14.31
N TYR A 175 -5.93 -15.78 15.29
CA TYR A 175 -5.15 -15.15 16.35
C TYR A 175 -3.82 -14.66 15.77
N ALA A 176 -3.59 -13.35 15.80
CA ALA A 176 -2.39 -12.74 15.23
C ALA A 176 -1.26 -12.59 16.26
N GLY A 177 -1.59 -12.42 17.54
CA GLY A 177 -0.65 -12.16 18.62
C GLY A 177 -1.24 -11.29 19.72
N GLU A 178 -0.39 -10.69 20.55
CA GLU A 178 -0.85 -9.87 21.68
C GLU A 178 -0.09 -8.55 21.85
N TYR A 179 -0.75 -7.60 22.52
CA TYR A 179 -0.19 -6.37 23.03
C TYR A 179 -0.13 -6.44 24.56
N LYS A 180 0.98 -6.93 25.12
CA LYS A 180 1.12 -7.13 26.57
C LYS A 180 0.91 -5.83 27.37
N ALA A 181 1.43 -4.72 26.86
CA ALA A 181 1.29 -3.41 27.49
C ALA A 181 -0.15 -2.90 27.56
N LEU A 182 -1.01 -3.39 26.67
CA LEU A 182 -2.44 -3.03 26.61
C LEU A 182 -3.34 -4.10 27.24
N HIS A 183 -2.76 -5.21 27.70
CA HIS A 183 -3.51 -6.38 28.13
C HIS A 183 -4.57 -6.83 27.10
N ALA A 184 -4.18 -6.84 25.82
CA ALA A 184 -5.09 -7.11 24.70
C ALA A 184 -4.54 -8.18 23.73
N TYR A 185 -5.44 -8.94 23.10
CA TYR A 185 -5.16 -9.85 21.99
C TYR A 185 -5.52 -9.19 20.66
N LEU A 186 -4.80 -9.54 19.59
CA LEU A 186 -5.13 -9.13 18.23
C LEU A 186 -5.69 -10.31 17.46
N LEU A 187 -6.90 -10.17 16.93
CA LEU A 187 -7.50 -11.10 16.00
C LEU A 187 -7.52 -10.48 14.60
N LEU A 188 -7.26 -11.29 13.59
CA LEU A 188 -7.47 -10.98 12.18
C LEU A 188 -8.74 -11.69 11.73
N TYR A 189 -9.70 -10.94 11.21
CA TYR A 189 -10.85 -11.47 10.51
C TYR A 189 -10.62 -11.38 9.01
N VAL A 190 -10.91 -12.45 8.29
CA VAL A 190 -10.80 -12.51 6.83
C VAL A 190 -12.16 -12.88 6.27
N CYS A 191 -12.75 -12.00 5.46
CA CYS A 191 -13.90 -12.30 4.62
C CYS A 191 -13.38 -12.64 3.21
N GLU A 192 -13.26 -13.93 2.87
CA GLU A 192 -12.75 -14.31 1.55
C GLU A 192 -13.68 -13.87 0.41
N ALA A 193 -15.01 -13.88 0.62
CA ALA A 193 -15.97 -13.46 -0.39
C ALA A 193 -15.91 -11.95 -0.70
N CYS A 194 -15.67 -11.16 0.34
CA CYS A 194 -15.58 -9.70 0.26
C CYS A 194 -14.18 -9.25 -0.18
N GLU A 195 -13.22 -10.18 -0.20
CA GLU A 195 -11.78 -9.93 -0.28
C GLU A 195 -11.25 -9.06 0.87
N GLU A 196 -12.04 -8.83 1.93
CA GLU A 196 -11.72 -7.90 3.01
C GLU A 196 -11.03 -8.60 4.19
N TYR A 197 -10.23 -7.84 4.91
CA TYR A 197 -9.68 -8.24 6.18
C TYR A 197 -9.76 -7.11 7.20
N THR A 198 -9.87 -7.48 8.47
CA THR A 198 -10.06 -6.53 9.58
C THR A 198 -9.32 -7.03 10.81
N TYR A 199 -8.64 -6.13 11.50
CA TYR A 199 -7.94 -6.45 12.74
C TYR A 199 -8.73 -5.96 13.95
N PHE A 200 -9.09 -6.89 14.83
CA PHE A 200 -9.80 -6.63 16.08
C PHE A 200 -8.86 -6.70 17.27
N LEU A 201 -8.79 -5.63 18.05
CA LEU A 201 -8.06 -5.60 19.31
C LEU A 201 -9.02 -5.93 20.45
N ILE A 202 -8.83 -7.06 21.11
CA ILE A 202 -9.73 -7.65 22.09
C ILE A 202 -9.13 -7.59 23.49
N ASP A 203 -9.87 -7.06 24.48
CA ASP A 203 -9.44 -7.04 25.88
C ASP A 203 -9.32 -8.47 26.45
N LYS A 204 -8.21 -8.78 27.12
CA LYS A 204 -7.96 -10.14 27.63
C LYS A 204 -8.81 -10.51 28.84
N THR A 205 -9.29 -9.53 29.59
CA THR A 205 -10.08 -9.72 30.83
C THR A 205 -11.56 -9.86 30.52
N THR A 206 -12.10 -9.02 29.62
CA THR A 206 -13.53 -8.99 29.31
C THR A 206 -13.89 -9.71 28.02
N GLY A 207 -12.93 -9.89 27.10
CA GLY A 207 -13.19 -10.41 25.76
C GLY A 207 -13.90 -9.41 24.85
N GLU A 208 -14.10 -8.17 25.30
CA GLU A 208 -14.70 -7.10 24.51
C GLU A 208 -13.74 -6.54 23.47
N GLU A 209 -14.30 -6.08 22.35
CA GLU A 209 -13.55 -5.32 21.37
C GLU A 209 -13.20 -3.93 21.92
N ILE A 210 -11.92 -3.58 21.85
CA ILE A 210 -11.39 -2.27 22.23
C ILE A 210 -11.36 -1.34 21.01
N ALA A 211 -10.90 -1.87 19.87
CA ALA A 211 -10.75 -1.13 18.62
C ALA A 211 -10.67 -2.06 17.41
N THR A 212 -10.99 -1.51 16.24
CA THR A 212 -10.92 -2.15 14.93
C THR A 212 -9.98 -1.37 14.01
N PHE A 213 -9.19 -2.08 13.21
CA PHE A 213 -8.21 -1.52 12.28
C PHE A 213 -8.29 -2.18 10.90
N SER A 214 -7.98 -1.42 9.86
CA SER A 214 -7.95 -1.94 8.48
C SER A 214 -6.67 -2.75 8.19
N ASN A 215 -5.60 -2.43 8.90
CA ASN A 215 -4.30 -3.09 8.81
C ASN A 215 -3.78 -3.45 10.21
N ALA A 216 -2.71 -4.27 10.29
CA ALA A 216 -2.12 -4.62 11.57
C ALA A 216 -1.65 -3.32 12.28
N PRO A 217 -2.21 -2.96 13.44
CA PRO A 217 -1.89 -1.72 14.11
C PRO A 217 -0.44 -1.74 14.61
N VAL A 218 0.19 -0.58 14.75
CA VAL A 218 1.51 -0.43 15.38
C VAL A 218 1.46 0.77 16.32
N PHE A 219 1.77 0.54 17.59
CA PHE A 219 1.69 1.56 18.63
C PHE A 219 2.99 2.34 18.80
N SER A 220 2.86 3.66 18.93
CA SER A 220 3.96 4.57 19.26
C SER A 220 4.58 4.29 20.63
N ALA A 221 5.85 4.64 20.81
CA ALA A 221 6.65 4.36 22.02
C ALA A 221 6.08 4.98 23.32
N ASN A 222 5.24 6.00 23.21
CA ASN A 222 4.53 6.63 24.34
C ASN A 222 3.06 6.17 24.47
N LEU A 223 2.60 5.27 23.59
CA LEU A 223 1.20 4.82 23.49
C LEU A 223 0.20 5.98 23.30
N ASP A 224 0.65 7.09 22.70
CA ASP A 224 -0.24 8.22 22.39
C ASP A 224 -0.93 8.02 21.04
N TYR A 225 -0.21 7.44 20.08
CA TYR A 225 -0.70 7.12 18.75
C TYR A 225 -0.65 5.63 18.42
N VAL A 226 -1.59 5.18 17.61
CA VAL A 226 -1.56 3.91 16.88
C VAL A 226 -1.67 4.21 15.39
N MET A 227 -0.82 3.58 14.59
CA MET A 227 -0.86 3.70 13.13
C MET A 227 -1.22 2.34 12.53
N ASP A 228 -2.15 2.34 11.59
CA ASP A 228 -2.31 1.25 10.65
C ASP A 228 -1.98 1.78 9.24
N MET A 229 -1.26 0.97 8.47
CA MET A 229 -0.79 1.36 7.14
C MET A 229 -0.74 0.13 6.26
N GLY A 230 -1.27 0.25 5.06
CA GLY A 230 -1.23 -0.82 4.07
C GLY A 230 -1.91 -0.41 2.79
N GLN A 231 -2.07 -1.39 1.91
CA GLN A 231 -2.93 -1.26 0.74
C GLN A 231 -3.98 -2.34 0.85
N LEU A 232 -5.25 -1.97 0.70
CA LEU A 232 -6.35 -2.92 0.70
C LEU A 232 -6.17 -3.96 -0.43
N TYR A 233 -5.74 -3.53 -1.63
CA TYR A 233 -5.41 -4.40 -2.78
C TYR A 233 -4.21 -3.90 -3.59
N SER A 234 -3.70 -4.67 -4.56
CA SER A 234 -2.52 -4.31 -5.38
C SER A 234 -2.69 -2.99 -6.14
N ASP A 235 -3.93 -2.64 -6.43
CA ASP A 235 -4.30 -1.49 -7.27
C ASP A 235 -4.83 -0.33 -6.42
N SER A 236 -4.92 -0.50 -5.10
CA SER A 236 -5.41 0.50 -4.17
C SER A 236 -4.30 1.47 -3.72
N PRO A 237 -4.65 2.72 -3.37
CA PRO A 237 -3.73 3.61 -2.69
C PRO A 237 -3.15 2.95 -1.43
N THR A 238 -1.95 3.37 -1.08
CA THR A 238 -1.45 3.17 0.29
C THR A 238 -2.25 4.09 1.20
N ILE A 239 -2.92 3.50 2.18
CA ILE A 239 -3.69 4.22 3.18
C ILE A 239 -2.87 4.26 4.47
N ILE A 240 -2.81 5.43 5.08
CA ILE A 240 -2.29 5.64 6.43
C ILE A 240 -3.44 6.11 7.31
N HIS A 241 -3.72 5.33 8.34
CA HIS A 241 -4.55 5.75 9.46
C HIS A 241 -3.66 5.98 10.68
N ALA A 242 -3.80 7.13 11.32
CA ALA A 242 -3.25 7.37 12.64
C ALA A 242 -4.37 7.75 13.60
N TYR A 243 -4.40 7.12 14.77
CA TYR A 243 -5.41 7.35 15.80
C TYR A 243 -4.74 7.76 17.09
N LYS A 244 -5.41 8.62 17.86
CA LYS A 244 -5.02 8.86 19.25
C LYS A 244 -5.55 7.75 20.14
N TRP A 245 -4.64 6.99 20.73
CA TRP A 245 -5.02 5.83 21.53
C TRP A 245 -5.75 6.22 22.83
N LYS A 246 -5.25 7.24 23.54
CA LYS A 246 -5.82 7.68 24.84
C LYS A 246 -7.21 8.29 24.75
N GLU A 247 -7.61 8.71 23.56
CA GLU A 247 -8.95 9.24 23.28
C GLU A 247 -9.88 8.13 22.74
N LYS A 248 -9.64 6.87 23.13
CA LYS A 248 -10.37 5.67 22.70
C LYS A 248 -10.46 5.51 21.18
N GLY A 249 -9.39 5.88 20.47
CA GLY A 249 -9.37 5.80 19.01
C GLY A 249 -10.11 6.95 18.32
N SER A 250 -10.32 8.09 18.97
CA SER A 250 -10.69 9.32 18.26
C SER A 250 -9.69 9.55 17.11
N HIS A 251 -10.23 9.72 15.92
CA HIS A 251 -9.49 9.71 14.66
C HIS A 251 -8.46 10.83 14.64
N GLY A 252 -7.21 10.51 14.29
CA GLY A 252 -6.10 11.45 14.24
C GLY A 252 -5.77 11.93 12.82
N THR A 253 -5.71 11.00 11.86
CA THR A 253 -5.35 11.25 10.45
C THR A 253 -5.82 10.13 9.52
N TYR A 254 -6.33 10.50 8.34
CA TYR A 254 -6.51 9.63 7.17
C TYR A 254 -5.72 10.20 5.98
N LYS A 255 -4.86 9.41 5.34
CA LYS A 255 -4.14 9.87 4.15
C LYS A 255 -3.88 8.76 3.13
N GLU A 256 -4.20 9.05 1.88
CA GLU A 256 -3.97 8.16 0.74
C GLU A 256 -2.77 8.60 -0.11
N PHE A 257 -1.96 7.63 -0.50
CA PHE A 257 -0.77 7.82 -1.34
C PHE A 257 -0.80 6.88 -2.55
N GLY A 258 -0.63 7.44 -3.75
CA GLY A 258 -0.67 6.67 -5.00
C GLY A 258 0.69 6.27 -5.57
N ASN A 259 1.77 6.88 -5.11
CA ASN A 259 3.07 6.76 -5.76
C ASN A 259 3.98 5.69 -5.16
N TRP A 260 3.74 5.29 -3.91
CA TRP A 260 4.55 4.31 -3.22
C TRP A 260 3.70 3.32 -2.40
N SER A 261 4.26 2.13 -2.19
CA SER A 261 3.66 1.04 -1.40
C SER A 261 4.60 0.61 -0.28
N PRO A 262 4.09 0.39 0.94
CA PRO A 262 4.90 -0.09 2.05
C PRO A 262 5.32 -1.54 1.85
N MET A 263 6.54 -1.85 2.27
CA MET A 263 7.15 -3.16 2.16
C MET A 263 7.42 -3.74 3.54
N GLY A 264 6.60 -4.71 3.91
CA GLY A 264 6.65 -5.36 5.21
C GLY A 264 6.09 -4.49 6.34
N LYS A 265 6.36 -4.89 7.59
CA LYS A 265 5.90 -4.18 8.78
C LYS A 265 6.80 -2.98 9.08
N GLY A 266 6.20 -1.80 9.21
CA GLY A 266 6.89 -0.64 9.74
C GLY A 266 7.01 -0.66 11.27
N PHE A 267 7.68 0.33 11.84
CA PHE A 267 7.91 0.43 13.29
C PHE A 267 7.96 1.88 13.75
N TRP A 268 7.68 2.12 15.03
CA TRP A 268 7.90 3.41 15.66
C TRP A 268 9.33 3.54 16.20
N GLY A 269 10.01 4.62 15.82
CA GLY A 269 11.27 5.01 16.41
C GLY A 269 11.09 5.60 17.80
N SER A 270 12.19 5.66 18.56
CA SER A 270 12.24 6.33 19.86
C SER A 270 12.01 7.84 19.79
N ASP A 271 12.06 8.43 18.60
CA ASP A 271 11.74 9.83 18.33
C ASP A 271 10.26 10.06 17.99
N ASN A 272 9.39 9.07 18.26
CA ASN A 272 7.96 9.10 17.95
C ASN A 272 7.65 9.39 16.48
N CYS A 273 8.51 8.94 15.56
CA CYS A 273 8.20 8.90 14.14
C CYS A 273 8.02 7.44 13.70
N PHE A 274 7.21 7.22 12.68
CA PHE A 274 7.01 5.90 12.10
C PHE A 274 7.96 5.70 10.92
N TYR A 275 8.49 4.48 10.78
CA TYR A 275 9.50 4.15 9.80
C TYR A 275 9.08 2.91 9.03
N THR A 276 9.21 2.95 7.70
CA THR A 276 8.98 1.78 6.86
C THR A 276 9.86 1.81 5.61
N ALA A 277 10.06 0.64 5.01
CA ALA A 277 10.59 0.54 3.66
C ALA A 277 9.44 0.65 2.66
N VAL A 278 9.68 1.25 1.51
CA VAL A 278 8.68 1.45 0.45
C VAL A 278 9.28 1.23 -0.93
N VAL A 279 8.40 1.01 -1.89
CA VAL A 279 8.71 0.84 -3.31
C VAL A 279 7.75 1.69 -4.13
N PRO A 280 8.06 2.04 -5.39
CA PRO A 280 7.09 2.70 -6.24
C PRO A 280 5.85 1.81 -6.43
N SER A 281 4.63 2.35 -6.29
CA SER A 281 3.41 1.53 -6.25
C SER A 281 3.22 0.65 -7.47
N ILE A 282 3.60 1.17 -8.64
CA ILE A 282 3.57 0.44 -9.91
C ILE A 282 4.37 -0.88 -9.87
N THR A 283 5.39 -0.94 -9.03
CA THR A 283 6.22 -2.13 -8.90
C THR A 283 5.66 -3.12 -7.89
N ALA A 284 4.71 -2.72 -7.05
CA ALA A 284 4.23 -3.51 -5.90
C ALA A 284 3.66 -4.89 -6.28
N GLU A 285 2.96 -5.01 -7.41
CA GLU A 285 2.43 -6.31 -7.87
C GLU A 285 3.56 -7.32 -8.19
N SER A 286 4.69 -6.83 -8.71
CA SER A 286 5.88 -7.66 -8.97
C SER A 286 6.54 -8.19 -7.69
N TYR A 287 6.25 -7.57 -6.54
CA TYR A 287 6.66 -8.06 -5.23
C TYR A 287 5.72 -9.13 -4.68
N ARG A 288 4.43 -9.07 -5.03
CA ARG A 288 3.38 -9.95 -4.47
C ARG A 288 3.22 -11.26 -5.26
N SER A 289 3.55 -11.27 -6.55
CA SER A 289 3.44 -12.43 -7.45
C SER A 289 4.68 -13.35 -7.45
N ASP A 290 4.85 -14.08 -6.35
CA ASP A 290 5.44 -15.43 -6.24
C ASP A 290 6.93 -15.73 -6.62
N ASN A 291 7.52 -16.63 -5.81
CA ASN A 291 8.75 -17.42 -6.04
C ASN A 291 10.11 -16.69 -6.13
N ALA A 292 10.81 -16.65 -4.99
CA ALA A 292 12.28 -16.50 -4.87
C ALA A 292 12.92 -15.26 -5.53
N ARG A 293 12.22 -14.12 -5.57
CA ARG A 293 12.88 -12.84 -5.87
C ARG A 293 13.57 -12.34 -4.60
N ASP A 294 14.90 -12.44 -4.59
CA ASP A 294 15.76 -12.03 -3.48
C ASP A 294 15.43 -10.60 -3.05
N ILE A 295 14.94 -10.44 -1.81
CA ILE A 295 14.66 -9.14 -1.18
C ILE A 295 15.82 -8.15 -1.37
N LYS A 296 17.06 -8.65 -1.47
CA LYS A 296 18.26 -7.82 -1.68
C LYS A 296 18.38 -7.21 -3.09
N LYS A 297 17.55 -7.60 -4.05
CA LYS A 297 17.54 -7.05 -5.42
C LYS A 297 16.60 -5.87 -5.60
N TYR A 298 15.79 -5.57 -4.60
CA TYR A 298 14.77 -4.54 -4.66
C TYR A 298 15.29 -3.18 -4.22
N ASN A 299 14.79 -2.14 -4.88
CA ASN A 299 15.23 -0.78 -4.65
C ASN A 299 14.44 -0.10 -3.53
N TYR A 300 14.52 -0.66 -2.32
CA TYR A 300 13.82 -0.08 -1.19
C TYR A 300 14.23 1.39 -1.01
N ARG A 301 13.21 2.23 -0.89
CA ARG A 301 13.34 3.54 -0.27
C ARG A 301 12.98 3.38 1.20
N TYR A 302 13.64 4.14 2.04
CA TYR A 302 13.32 4.17 3.45
C TYR A 302 12.68 5.50 3.74
N ILE A 303 11.54 5.48 4.40
CA ILE A 303 10.80 6.69 4.74
C ILE A 303 10.65 6.83 6.24
N LYS A 304 10.56 8.09 6.65
CA LYS A 304 10.17 8.55 7.97
C LYS A 304 8.83 9.27 7.83
N ILE A 305 7.86 8.87 8.63
CA ILE A 305 6.52 9.43 8.69
C ILE A 305 6.39 10.13 10.04
N LYS A 306 6.11 11.43 10.00
CA LYS A 306 5.91 12.25 11.19
C LYS A 306 4.46 12.74 11.24
N ILE A 307 3.80 12.51 12.38
CA ILE A 307 2.52 13.15 12.69
C ILE A 307 2.81 14.59 13.15
N LYS A 308 2.32 15.59 12.43
CA LYS A 308 2.57 17.03 12.62
C LYS A 308 1.56 17.71 13.54
N ALA A 309 0.30 17.33 13.42
CA ALA A 309 -0.83 17.91 14.16
C ALA A 309 -1.97 16.90 14.19
N ASP A 310 -3.00 17.18 14.99
CA ASP A 310 -4.25 16.43 14.93
C ASP A 310 -5.12 17.05 13.83
N THR A 311 -5.69 16.23 12.93
CA THR A 311 -6.69 16.75 11.99
C THR A 311 -8.09 16.53 12.56
N PRO A 312 -8.84 17.60 12.86
CA PRO A 312 -10.23 17.46 13.27
C PRO A 312 -11.06 16.94 12.09
N TRP A 313 -11.76 15.83 12.29
CA TRP A 313 -12.66 15.25 11.30
C TRP A 313 -13.93 16.11 11.16
N THR A 314 -14.43 16.27 9.93
CA THR A 314 -15.72 16.93 9.66
C THR A 314 -16.73 15.91 9.16
N GLU A 315 -17.97 15.97 9.65
CA GLU A 315 -19.08 15.06 9.26
C GLU A 315 -19.37 14.99 7.75
N GLU A 316 -18.80 15.91 6.96
CA GLU A 316 -18.90 15.98 5.51
C GLU A 316 -18.11 14.87 4.77
N ASP A 317 -17.18 14.16 5.43
CA ASP A 317 -16.29 13.17 4.80
C ASP A 317 -16.92 11.77 4.61
N GLY A 318 -18.24 11.60 4.86
CA GLY A 318 -19.02 10.44 4.43
C GLY A 318 -18.74 9.08 5.12
N TYR A 319 -17.78 9.01 6.05
CA TYR A 319 -17.48 7.80 6.83
C TYR A 319 -18.16 7.87 8.21
N THR A 320 -19.06 6.92 8.51
CA THR A 320 -19.61 6.78 9.86
C THR A 320 -18.64 5.94 10.69
N PRO A 321 -18.05 6.46 11.78
CA PRO A 321 -17.17 5.67 12.64
C PRO A 321 -17.84 4.37 13.09
N PRO A 322 -17.09 3.29 13.36
CA PRO A 322 -17.62 2.17 14.12
C PRO A 322 -18.12 2.72 15.46
N THR A 323 -19.44 2.69 15.64
CA THR A 323 -20.08 3.10 16.88
C THR A 323 -19.58 2.16 17.98
N THR A 324 -18.84 2.69 18.96
CA THR A 324 -18.75 2.02 20.25
C THR A 324 -20.15 2.08 20.86
N ASN A 325 -20.98 1.07 20.58
CA ASN A 325 -22.24 0.88 21.27
C ASN A 325 -21.90 0.52 22.71
N GLY A 326 -21.79 1.56 23.54
CA GLY A 326 -21.66 1.48 24.98
C GLY A 326 -22.75 2.33 25.62
N GLU A 327 -23.96 1.79 25.64
CA GLU A 327 -24.91 1.99 26.75
C GLU A 327 -25.12 0.66 27.47
#